data_AF-A0A0C2DEI1-F1
#
_entry.id   AF-A0A0C2DEI1-F1
#
_cell.length_a   1.000
_cell.length_b   1.000
_cell.length_c   1.000
_cell.angle_alpha   90.00
_cell.angle_beta   90.00
_cell.angle_gamma   90.00
#
_symmetry.space_group_name_H-M   'P 1'
#
loop_
_entity.id
_entity.type
_entity.pdbx_description
1 polymer ?
#
loop_
_entity_poly.entity_id
_entity_poly.type
_entity_poly.pdbx_seq_one_letter_code
_entity_poly.pdbx_strand_id
1 'polypeptide(L)'
;MSEREPRVAEVGRLFIIHHAEPPDLDEAKAEIALFKVFADQVGRAPMLMVPDKILPPMGQEVRAYYRDATTGDPGVEAMATVVGGLVGLGASIMSSIMTQIFQGQTGIPMRTIRELDEAAEWLCNVADVRAKPDEIVAAVSRLRALPS
;
A
#
# COMPACT_ATOMS: atom_id res chain seq x y z
N MET A 1 12.74 -20.51 -4.87
CA MET A 1 11.87 -19.37 -5.21
C MET A 1 12.78 -18.16 -5.25
N SER A 2 12.71 -17.34 -6.30
CA SER A 2 13.55 -16.13 -6.38
C SER A 2 13.02 -15.13 -5.37
N GLU A 3 13.87 -14.64 -4.46
CA GLU A 3 13.52 -13.49 -3.61
C GLU A 3 13.23 -12.32 -4.53
N ARG A 4 11.96 -11.88 -4.57
CA ARG A 4 11.57 -10.67 -5.29
C ARG A 4 11.91 -9.48 -4.41
N GLU A 5 12.66 -8.54 -4.96
CA GLU A 5 13.00 -7.31 -4.24
C GLU A 5 11.72 -6.46 -4.11
N PRO A 6 11.37 -6.00 -2.88
CA PRO A 6 10.15 -5.24 -2.65
C PRO A 6 10.20 -3.90 -3.39
N ARG A 7 9.13 -3.58 -4.13
CA ARG A 7 9.03 -2.32 -4.87
C ARG A 7 8.37 -1.25 -4.01
N VAL A 8 9.19 -0.56 -3.25
CA VAL A 8 8.72 0.50 -2.35
C VAL A 8 9.36 1.84 -2.67
N ALA A 9 8.66 2.91 -2.31
CA ALA A 9 9.20 4.27 -2.35
C ALA A 9 8.74 5.07 -1.14
N GLU A 10 9.59 5.98 -0.70
CA GLU A 10 9.30 6.95 0.34
C GLU A 10 9.19 8.34 -0.30
N VAL A 11 8.07 9.02 -0.06
CA VAL A 11 7.82 10.37 -0.58
C VAL A 11 7.31 11.24 0.55
N GLY A 12 8.17 12.11 1.09
CA GLY A 12 7.86 12.83 2.33
C GLY A 12 7.66 11.84 3.49
N ARG A 13 6.45 11.80 4.05
CA ARG A 13 6.00 10.85 5.08
C ARG A 13 5.15 9.70 4.51
N LEU A 14 4.95 9.63 3.20
CA LEU A 14 4.19 8.55 2.56
C LEU A 14 5.08 7.36 2.22
N PHE A 15 4.65 6.18 2.65
CA PHE A 15 5.20 4.91 2.20
C PHE A 15 4.36 4.33 1.06
N ILE A 16 5.00 4.03 -0.06
CA ILE A 16 4.35 3.52 -1.27
C ILE A 16 4.80 2.08 -1.50
N ILE A 17 3.85 1.18 -1.73
CA ILE A 17 4.08 -0.22 -2.11
C ILE A 17 3.48 -0.45 -3.51
N HIS A 18 4.28 -0.96 -4.44
CA HIS A 18 3.82 -1.34 -5.78
C HIS A 18 3.88 -2.86 -5.94
N HIS A 19 2.74 -3.46 -6.30
CA HIS A 19 2.65 -4.90 -6.58
C HIS A 19 2.41 -5.12 -8.07
N ALA A 20 3.49 -5.38 -8.82
CA ALA A 20 3.37 -5.79 -10.22
C ALA A 20 2.67 -7.15 -10.37
N GLU A 21 2.92 -8.04 -9.41
CA GLU A 21 2.25 -9.32 -9.19
C GLU A 21 1.81 -9.40 -7.72
N PRO A 22 0.81 -10.24 -7.37
CA PRO A 22 0.47 -10.48 -5.97
C PRO A 22 1.71 -10.87 -5.14
N PRO A 23 1.92 -10.25 -3.97
CA PRO A 23 3.10 -10.55 -3.14
C PRO A 23 3.00 -11.94 -2.54
N ASP A 24 4.15 -12.61 -2.42
CA ASP A 24 4.28 -13.77 -1.55
C ASP A 24 4.63 -13.35 -0.12
N LEU A 25 4.78 -14.32 0.77
CA LEU A 25 5.03 -14.04 2.18
C LEU A 25 6.41 -13.41 2.43
N ASP A 26 7.42 -13.75 1.63
CA ASP A 26 8.77 -13.24 1.84
C ASP A 26 8.90 -11.80 1.34
N GLU A 27 8.26 -11.47 0.21
CA GLU A 27 8.11 -10.10 -0.27
C GLU A 27 7.33 -9.23 0.74
N ALA A 28 6.20 -9.71 1.26
CA ALA A 28 5.43 -8.98 2.26
C ALA A 28 6.21 -8.75 3.58
N LYS A 29 7.05 -9.71 4.00
CA LYS A 29 7.96 -9.52 5.14
C LYS A 29 8.97 -8.42 4.87
N ALA A 30 9.57 -8.40 3.69
CA ALA A 30 10.55 -7.40 3.30
C ALA A 30 9.93 -5.99 3.24
N GLU A 31 8.75 -5.84 2.62
CA GLU A 31 8.03 -4.57 2.54
C GLU A 31 7.71 -3.99 3.92
N ILE A 32 7.20 -4.84 4.82
CA ILE A 32 6.86 -4.42 6.18
C ILE A 32 8.10 -4.11 7.02
N ALA A 33 9.20 -4.83 6.81
CA ALA A 33 10.46 -4.50 7.47
C ALA A 33 10.93 -3.08 7.07
N LEU A 34 10.82 -2.74 5.78
CA LEU A 34 11.12 -1.40 5.29
C LEU A 34 10.15 -0.35 5.84
N PHE A 35 8.84 -0.65 5.85
CA PHE A 35 7.84 0.23 6.44
C PHE A 35 8.12 0.51 7.93
N LYS A 36 8.51 -0.50 8.71
CA LYS A 36 8.83 -0.32 10.13
C LYS A 36 10.03 0.60 10.33
N VAL A 37 11.10 0.40 9.56
CA VAL A 37 12.29 1.28 9.58
C VAL A 37 11.90 2.72 9.26
N PHE A 38 11.02 2.91 8.27
CA PHE A 38 10.50 4.24 7.92
C PHE A 38 9.64 4.84 9.03
N ALA A 39 8.69 4.07 9.57
CA ALA A 39 7.77 4.52 10.62
C ALA A 39 8.50 4.83 11.94
N ASP A 40 9.61 4.14 12.26
CA ASP A 40 10.47 4.48 13.41
C ASP A 40 11.10 5.87 13.27
N GLN A 41 11.29 6.37 12.04
CA GLN A 41 11.88 7.68 11.77
C GLN A 41 10.83 8.80 11.77
N VAL A 42 9.62 8.53 11.27
CA VAL A 42 8.59 9.55 11.03
C VAL A 42 7.35 9.42 11.93
N GLY A 43 7.33 8.43 12.81
CA GLY A 43 6.15 8.01 13.57
C GLY A 43 5.15 7.25 12.71
N ARG A 44 3.87 7.26 13.12
CA ARG A 44 2.80 6.72 12.27
C ARG A 44 2.85 7.35 10.88
N ALA A 45 2.65 6.57 9.83
CA ALA A 45 2.83 7.05 8.46
C ALA A 45 1.65 6.68 7.56
N PRO A 46 1.24 7.54 6.62
CA PRO A 46 0.32 7.14 5.57
C PRO A 46 0.94 6.10 4.64
N MET A 47 0.09 5.24 4.07
CA MET A 47 0.49 4.19 3.15
C MET A 47 -0.34 4.23 1.86
N LEU A 48 0.33 4.05 0.72
CA LEU A 48 -0.30 3.89 -0.59
C LEU A 48 0.06 2.51 -1.16
N MET A 49 -0.94 1.69 -1.44
CA MET A 49 -0.76 0.39 -2.10
C MET A 49 -1.25 0.44 -3.54
N VAL A 50 -0.41 0.02 -4.48
CA VAL A 50 -0.68 0.09 -5.92
C VAL A 50 -0.51 -1.30 -6.54
N PRO A 51 -1.53 -2.18 -6.45
CA PRO A 51 -1.52 -3.45 -7.15
C PRO A 51 -1.91 -3.29 -8.62
N ASP A 52 -1.05 -3.73 -9.53
CA ASP A 52 -1.38 -3.86 -10.96
C ASP A 52 -2.07 -5.20 -11.25
N LYS A 53 -1.82 -6.24 -10.42
CA LYS A 53 -2.49 -7.55 -10.47
C LYS A 53 -2.91 -8.01 -9.09
N ILE A 54 -4.01 -8.76 -9.06
CA ILE A 54 -4.62 -9.28 -7.83
C ILE A 54 -5.03 -10.74 -7.92
N LEU A 55 -4.77 -11.40 -9.06
CA LEU A 55 -5.09 -12.79 -9.30
C LEU A 55 -3.80 -13.57 -9.56
N PRO A 56 -3.56 -14.67 -8.82
CA PRO A 56 -4.38 -15.17 -7.71
C PRO A 56 -4.40 -14.18 -6.53
N PRO A 57 -5.47 -14.14 -5.72
CA PRO A 57 -5.49 -13.29 -4.54
C PRO A 57 -4.36 -13.69 -3.60
N MET A 58 -3.72 -12.68 -3.00
CA MET A 58 -2.68 -12.86 -1.99
C MET A 58 -3.08 -13.89 -0.91
N GLY A 59 -2.13 -14.68 -0.43
CA GLY A 59 -2.39 -15.74 0.53
C GLY A 59 -2.95 -15.23 1.86
N GLN A 60 -3.59 -16.11 2.64
CA GLN A 60 -4.10 -15.74 3.96
C GLN A 60 -2.98 -15.30 4.91
N GLU A 61 -1.81 -15.95 4.85
CA GLU A 61 -0.63 -15.61 5.64
C GLU A 61 -0.14 -14.19 5.33
N VAL A 62 -0.11 -13.83 4.04
CA VAL A 62 0.25 -12.48 3.58
C VAL A 62 -0.73 -11.43 4.13
N ARG A 63 -2.04 -11.69 4.04
CA ARG A 63 -3.07 -10.78 4.59
C ARG A 63 -2.95 -10.62 6.10
N ALA A 64 -2.69 -11.71 6.83
CA ALA A 64 -2.48 -11.65 8.28
C ALA A 64 -1.24 -10.82 8.62
N TYR A 65 -0.17 -10.96 7.83
CA TYR A 65 1.06 -10.22 8.04
C TYR A 65 0.89 -8.70 7.85
N TYR A 66 0.21 -8.27 6.79
CA TYR A 66 -0.13 -6.85 6.61
C TYR A 66 -1.06 -6.34 7.72
N ARG A 67 -2.03 -7.14 8.17
CA ARG A 67 -2.89 -6.75 9.30
C ARG A 67 -2.05 -6.45 10.53
N ASP A 68 -1.20 -7.38 10.94
CA ASP A 68 -0.39 -7.21 12.15
C ASP A 68 0.50 -5.97 12.04
N ALA A 69 1.12 -5.76 10.88
CA ALA A 69 1.97 -4.60 10.62
C ALA A 69 1.22 -3.26 10.69
N THR A 70 0.01 -3.20 10.11
CA THR A 70 -0.77 -1.97 10.08
C THR A 70 -1.41 -1.61 11.42
N THR A 71 -1.57 -2.60 12.31
CA THR A 71 -2.10 -2.41 13.68
C THR A 71 -1.05 -2.18 14.76
N GLY A 72 0.25 -2.26 14.41
CA GLY A 72 1.37 -2.07 15.33
C GLY A 72 1.57 -0.61 15.77
N ASP A 73 2.62 -0.40 16.58
CA ASP A 73 3.09 0.93 16.98
C ASP A 73 4.59 1.07 16.66
N PRO A 74 5.01 2.04 15.81
CA PRO A 74 4.18 2.97 15.04
C PRO A 74 3.42 2.27 13.89
N GLY A 75 2.10 2.52 13.83
CA GLY A 75 1.19 1.94 12.84
C GLY A 75 0.88 2.87 11.65
N VAL A 76 -0.17 2.55 10.89
CA VAL A 76 -0.58 3.34 9.72
C VAL A 76 -1.46 4.53 10.14
N GLU A 77 -1.18 5.72 9.59
CA GLU A 77 -1.94 6.96 9.83
C GLU A 77 -3.20 7.04 8.96
N ALA A 78 -3.07 6.69 7.67
CA ALA A 78 -4.14 6.58 6.69
C ALA A 78 -3.70 5.63 5.57
N MET A 79 -4.63 5.01 4.86
CA MET A 79 -4.29 4.12 3.74
C MET A 79 -5.16 4.31 2.52
N ALA A 80 -4.52 4.42 1.35
CA ALA A 80 -5.18 4.32 0.06
C ALA A 80 -4.72 3.09 -0.70
N THR A 81 -5.63 2.50 -1.47
CA THR A 81 -5.31 1.45 -2.45
C THR A 81 -5.82 1.83 -3.82
N VAL A 82 -4.94 1.85 -4.81
CA VAL A 82 -5.28 2.23 -6.19
C VAL A 82 -5.64 1.00 -7.01
N VAL A 83 -6.86 0.95 -7.55
CA VAL A 83 -7.38 -0.20 -8.31
C VAL A 83 -7.67 0.13 -9.78
N GLY A 84 -7.19 1.26 -10.30
CA GLY A 84 -7.48 1.71 -11.68
C GLY A 84 -7.03 0.74 -12.78
N GLY A 85 -6.03 -0.10 -12.51
CA GLY A 85 -5.62 -1.20 -13.40
C GLY A 85 -6.56 -2.41 -13.39
N LEU A 86 -7.52 -2.44 -12.46
CA LEU A 86 -8.42 -3.57 -12.20
C LEU A 86 -9.84 -3.22 -12.66
N VAL A 87 -10.28 -3.81 -13.76
CA VAL A 87 -11.67 -3.63 -14.25
C VAL A 87 -12.64 -4.59 -13.55
N GLY A 88 -13.86 -4.13 -13.30
CA GLY A 88 -14.99 -4.95 -12.85
C GLY A 88 -14.78 -5.60 -11.46
N LEU A 89 -14.75 -6.94 -11.43
CA LEU A 89 -14.68 -7.73 -10.19
C LEU A 89 -13.42 -7.48 -9.35
N GLY A 90 -12.34 -6.96 -9.95
CA GLY A 90 -11.08 -6.78 -9.24
C GLY A 90 -11.13 -5.73 -8.13
N ALA A 91 -11.86 -4.64 -8.34
CA ALA A 91 -12.07 -3.62 -7.30
C ALA A 91 -12.82 -4.19 -6.09
N SER A 92 -13.83 -5.04 -6.33
CA SER A 92 -14.60 -5.70 -5.26
C SER A 92 -13.76 -6.72 -4.49
N ILE A 93 -12.92 -7.50 -5.19
CA ILE A 93 -11.97 -8.43 -4.54
C ILE A 93 -10.99 -7.65 -3.66
N MET A 94 -10.43 -6.56 -4.18
CA MET A 94 -9.49 -5.74 -3.42
C MET A 94 -10.17 -5.11 -2.20
N SER A 95 -11.37 -4.55 -2.35
CA SER A 95 -12.15 -4.04 -1.22
C SER A 95 -12.41 -5.12 -0.15
N SER A 96 -12.67 -6.38 -0.55
CA SER A 96 -12.81 -7.50 0.37
C SER A 96 -11.50 -7.86 1.08
N ILE A 97 -10.38 -7.90 0.34
CA ILE A 97 -9.04 -8.13 0.89
C ILE A 97 -8.68 -7.06 1.91
N MET A 98 -8.90 -5.79 1.56
CA MET A 98 -8.66 -4.65 2.44
C MET A 98 -9.54 -4.75 3.68
N THR A 99 -10.82 -5.06 3.53
CA THR A 99 -11.70 -5.31 4.69
C THR A 99 -11.13 -6.40 5.60
N GLN A 100 -10.57 -7.48 5.06
CA GLN A 100 -9.95 -8.54 5.86
C GLN A 100 -8.65 -8.09 6.53
N ILE A 101 -7.81 -7.32 5.85
CA ILE A 101 -6.57 -6.79 6.44
C ILE A 101 -6.92 -5.82 7.58
N PHE A 102 -7.98 -5.03 7.44
CA PHE A 102 -8.33 -3.95 8.38
C PHE A 102 -9.53 -4.23 9.28
N GLN A 103 -10.01 -5.47 9.32
CA GLN A 103 -11.21 -5.87 10.05
C GLN A 103 -11.20 -5.34 11.50
N GLY A 104 -12.13 -4.43 11.80
CA GLY A 104 -12.33 -3.85 13.14
C GLY A 104 -11.64 -2.51 13.42
N GLN A 105 -10.83 -1.97 12.50
CA GLN A 105 -10.16 -0.68 12.65
C GLN A 105 -11.04 0.46 12.13
N THR A 106 -11.80 1.11 13.02
CA THR A 106 -12.64 2.27 12.65
C THR A 106 -11.90 3.61 12.75
N GLY A 107 -10.69 3.63 13.32
CA GLY A 107 -9.95 4.85 13.62
C GLY A 107 -8.96 5.32 12.55
N ILE A 108 -8.68 4.51 11.52
CA ILE A 108 -7.72 4.84 10.46
C ILE A 108 -8.51 5.17 9.18
N PRO A 109 -8.36 6.36 8.58
CA PRO A 109 -8.96 6.68 7.29
C PRO A 109 -8.45 5.72 6.21
N MET A 110 -9.37 5.04 5.55
CA MET A 110 -9.04 4.03 4.54
C MET A 110 -9.93 4.16 3.32
N ARG A 111 -9.34 4.08 2.13
CA ARG A 111 -10.12 4.14 0.89
C ARG A 111 -9.49 3.35 -0.24
N THR A 112 -10.33 2.57 -0.93
CA THR A 112 -9.98 2.02 -2.24
C THR A 112 -10.42 3.03 -3.29
N ILE A 113 -9.48 3.49 -4.12
CA ILE A 113 -9.66 4.58 -5.07
C ILE A 113 -9.25 4.07 -6.46
N ARG A 114 -9.96 4.51 -7.50
CA ARG A 114 -9.70 4.04 -8.85
C ARG A 114 -8.48 4.73 -9.45
N GLU A 115 -8.47 6.05 -9.44
CA GLU A 115 -7.44 6.83 -10.12
C GLU A 115 -6.31 7.19 -9.15
N LEU A 116 -5.08 7.11 -9.63
CA LEU A 116 -3.89 7.37 -8.82
C LEU A 116 -3.84 8.83 -8.34
N ASP A 117 -4.20 9.77 -9.20
CA ASP A 117 -4.20 11.20 -8.88
C ASP A 117 -5.22 11.51 -7.77
N GLU A 118 -6.43 10.93 -7.85
CA GLU A 118 -7.44 11.04 -6.78
C GLU A 118 -6.94 10.44 -5.46
N ALA A 119 -6.21 9.32 -5.52
CA ALA A 119 -5.65 8.69 -4.32
C ALA A 119 -4.56 9.54 -3.66
N ALA A 120 -3.69 10.14 -4.47
CA ALA A 120 -2.65 11.04 -4.00
C ALA A 120 -3.25 12.29 -3.35
N GLU A 121 -4.22 12.94 -4.01
CA GLU A 121 -4.96 14.08 -3.47
C GLU A 121 -5.68 13.73 -2.17
N TRP A 122 -6.38 12.60 -2.13
CA TRP A 122 -7.11 12.15 -0.95
C TRP A 122 -6.18 11.92 0.23
N LEU A 123 -5.04 11.23 0.04
CA LEU A 123 -4.05 11.00 1.10
C LEU A 123 -3.49 12.32 1.64
N CYS A 124 -3.12 13.26 0.77
CA CYS A 124 -2.63 14.59 1.19
C CYS A 124 -3.66 15.37 2.01
N ASN A 125 -4.96 15.12 1.82
CA ASN A 125 -6.03 15.78 2.56
C ASN A 125 -6.31 15.15 3.95
N VAL A 126 -6.03 13.86 4.12
CA VAL A 126 -6.40 13.11 5.35
C VAL A 126 -5.22 12.76 6.24
N ALA A 127 -3.98 12.93 5.77
CA ALA A 127 -2.75 12.62 6.50
C ALA A 127 -1.65 13.65 6.23
N ASP A 128 -0.67 13.77 7.14
CA ASP A 128 0.50 14.64 6.96
C ASP A 128 1.56 13.98 6.06
N VAL A 129 1.25 13.89 4.76
CA VAL A 129 2.10 13.27 3.71
C VAL A 129 3.40 14.03 3.48
N ARG A 130 3.45 15.35 3.68
CA ARG A 130 4.63 16.21 3.40
C ARG A 130 5.19 16.09 1.97
N ALA A 131 4.32 15.84 1.00
CA ALA A 131 4.63 15.83 -0.42
C ALA A 131 3.44 16.35 -1.23
N LYS A 132 3.70 16.77 -2.46
CA LYS A 132 2.66 17.16 -3.42
C LYS A 132 2.11 15.92 -4.15
N PRO A 133 0.83 15.92 -4.56
CA PRO A 133 0.24 14.83 -5.33
C PRO A 133 1.08 14.41 -6.54
N ASP A 134 1.58 15.36 -7.35
CA ASP A 134 2.41 15.08 -8.52
C ASP A 134 3.72 14.32 -8.19
N GLU A 135 4.30 14.54 -7.01
CA GLU A 135 5.51 13.83 -6.57
C GLU A 135 5.22 12.36 -6.25
N ILE A 136 4.03 12.09 -5.68
CA ILE A 136 3.52 10.74 -5.39
C ILE A 136 3.25 10.01 -6.70
N VAL A 137 2.55 10.66 -7.63
CA VAL A 137 2.23 10.10 -8.96
C VAL A 137 3.53 9.75 -9.69
N ALA A 138 4.50 10.67 -9.71
CA ALA A 138 5.80 10.43 -10.34
C ALA A 138 6.58 9.28 -9.68
N ALA A 139 6.49 9.11 -8.35
CA ALA A 139 7.11 7.99 -7.65
C ALA A 139 6.50 6.65 -8.05
N VAL A 140 5.16 6.57 -8.13
CA VAL A 140 4.48 5.35 -8.62
C VAL A 140 4.83 5.05 -10.07
N SER A 141 4.94 6.06 -10.94
CA SER A 141 5.41 5.86 -12.32
C SER A 141 6.82 5.26 -12.38
N ARG A 142 7.74 5.70 -11.50
CA ARG A 142 9.09 5.11 -11.40
C ARG A 142 9.05 3.66 -10.95
N LEU A 143 8.23 3.31 -9.95
CA LEU A 143 8.08 1.92 -9.50
C LEU A 143 7.53 1.00 -10.61
N ARG A 144 6.54 1.48 -11.37
CA ARG A 144 5.98 0.76 -12.52
C ARG A 144 6.96 0.54 -13.67
N ALA A 145 7.97 1.40 -13.80
CA ALA A 145 8.99 1.26 -14.83
C ALA A 145 10.08 0.21 -14.47
N LEU A 146 10.08 -0.31 -13.23
CA LEU A 146 11.02 -1.35 -12.82
C LEU A 146 10.69 -2.69 -13.50
N PRO A 147 11.71 -3.44 -13.96
CA PRO A 147 11.50 -4.71 -14.65
C PRO A 147 10.79 -5.72 -13.75
N SER A 148 9.73 -6.37 -14.25
CA SER A 148 8.97 -7.46 -13.61
C SER A 148 9.80 -8.69 -13.27
#